data_AF-A0A6F9A9T7-F1
#
_entry.id   AF-A0A6F9A9T7-F1
#
_cell.length_a   1.000
_cell.length_b   1.000
_cell.length_c   1.000
_cell.angle_alpha   90.00
_cell.angle_beta   90.00
_cell.angle_gamma   90.00
#
_symmetry.space_group_name_H-M   'P 1'
#
loop_
_entity.id
_entity.type
_entity.pdbx_description
1 polymer ?
#
loop_
_entity_poly.entity_id
_entity_poly.type
_entity_poly.pdbx_seq_one_letter_code
_entity_poly.pdbx_strand_id
1 'polypeptide(L)'
;MRIKNRFSPWFDRDLAELLHLKNSIWRKAWHTHTQADWLSFRQMRNKCTQAIRKAEKFWKNVKDLENKPSSSQLHMSLNVDDYVVVTYKEHIAELFNHHFIKSGFLFDSAMPHYPSNISSSPF
;
A
#
# COMPACT_ATOMS: atom_id res chain seq x y z
N MET A 1 -12.50 28.38 -16.99
CA MET A 1 -13.56 27.41 -16.63
C MET A 1 -13.06 26.54 -15.48
N ARG A 2 -13.57 26.71 -14.24
CA ARG A 2 -13.19 25.88 -13.08
C ARG A 2 -14.10 24.63 -13.10
N ILE A 3 -13.55 23.48 -13.48
CA ILE A 3 -14.31 22.22 -13.49
C ILE A 3 -14.65 21.86 -12.04
N LYS A 4 -15.90 22.11 -11.64
CA LYS A 4 -16.49 21.52 -10.43
C LYS A 4 -16.71 20.04 -10.73
N ASN A 5 -16.40 19.17 -9.77
CA ASN A 5 -16.43 17.71 -9.90
C ASN A 5 -15.14 17.05 -10.47
N ARG A 6 -13.96 17.51 -10.04
CA ARG A 6 -12.80 16.61 -10.07
C ARG A 6 -12.88 15.75 -8.82
N PHE A 7 -13.05 14.44 -9.01
CA PHE A 7 -12.78 13.47 -7.95
C PHE A 7 -11.34 13.72 -7.50
N SER A 8 -11.16 14.31 -6.32
CA SER A 8 -9.82 14.47 -5.75
C SER A 8 -9.36 13.07 -5.37
N PRO A 9 -8.29 12.52 -5.94
CA PRO A 9 -7.89 11.14 -5.67
C PRO A 9 -7.60 10.90 -4.18
N TRP A 10 -7.20 11.96 -3.47
CA TRP A 10 -6.94 11.98 -2.04
C TRP A 10 -8.18 12.15 -1.15
N PHE A 11 -9.35 12.37 -1.74
CA PHE A 11 -10.58 12.56 -1.00
C PHE A 11 -11.46 11.31 -1.13
N ASP A 12 -11.35 10.43 -0.15
CA ASP A 12 -12.13 9.19 -0.07
C ASP A 12 -13.42 9.36 0.76
N ARG A 13 -14.23 8.30 0.76
CA ARG A 13 -15.49 8.26 1.51
C ARG A 13 -15.27 8.41 3.01
N ASP A 14 -14.24 7.79 3.55
CA ASP A 14 -13.94 7.81 4.98
C ASP A 14 -13.61 9.23 5.45
N LEU A 15 -12.85 9.99 4.66
CA LEU A 15 -12.54 11.39 4.92
C LEU A 15 -13.80 12.27 4.84
N ALA A 16 -14.71 11.98 3.91
CA ALA A 16 -16.00 12.65 3.83
C ALA A 16 -16.86 12.39 5.08
N GLU A 17 -16.96 11.13 5.52
CA GLU A 17 -17.70 10.74 6.73
C GLU A 17 -17.11 11.41 7.98
N LEU A 18 -15.79 11.45 8.09
CA LEU A 18 -15.08 12.14 9.17
C LEU A 18 -15.39 13.65 9.19
N LEU A 19 -15.44 14.29 8.02
CA LEU A 19 -15.82 15.71 7.89
C LEU A 19 -17.30 15.95 8.27
N HIS A 20 -18.19 15.05 7.86
CA HIS A 20 -19.60 15.10 8.25
C HIS A 20 -19.77 14.96 9.76
N LEU A 21 -19.06 14.01 10.38
CA LEU A 21 -19.07 13.80 11.83
C LEU A 21 -18.55 15.03 12.57
N LYS A 22 -17.43 15.61 12.11
CA LYS A 22 -16.89 16.88 12.64
C LYS A 22 -17.92 18.01 12.57
N ASN A 23 -18.63 18.17 11.45
CA ASN A 23 -19.66 19.20 11.31
C ASN A 23 -20.89 18.91 12.21
N SER A 24 -21.23 17.65 12.42
CA SER A 24 -22.29 17.24 13.36
C SER A 24 -21.93 17.59 14.80
N ILE A 25 -20.71 17.26 15.24
CA ILE A 25 -20.22 17.58 16.58
C ILE A 25 -20.10 19.10 16.76
N TRP A 26 -19.68 19.84 15.73
CA TRP A 26 -19.68 21.29 15.75
C TRP A 26 -21.07 21.87 15.99
N ARG A 27 -22.08 21.40 15.22
CA ARG A 27 -23.48 21.79 15.43
C ARG A 27 -23.95 21.47 16.85
N LYS A 28 -23.62 20.29 17.37
CA LYS A 28 -23.95 19.92 18.76
C LYS A 28 -23.30 20.86 19.77
N ALA A 29 -22.01 21.13 19.66
CA ALA A 29 -21.29 22.04 20.56
C ALA A 29 -21.84 23.48 20.50
N TRP A 30 -22.25 23.91 19.30
CA TRP A 30 -22.89 25.20 19.09
C TRP A 30 -24.23 25.31 19.82
N HIS A 31 -25.07 24.27 19.79
CA HIS A 31 -26.39 24.31 20.44
C HIS A 31 -26.34 24.11 21.95
N THR A 32 -25.43 23.26 22.43
CA THR A 32 -25.38 22.87 23.85
C THR A 32 -24.53 23.81 24.69
N HIS A 33 -23.58 24.53 24.07
CA HIS A 33 -22.61 25.39 24.73
C HIS A 33 -21.81 24.72 25.87
N THR A 34 -21.74 23.39 25.91
CA THR A 34 -21.03 22.68 26.98
C THR A 34 -19.54 22.56 26.67
N GLN A 35 -18.71 22.64 27.71
CA GLN A 35 -17.25 22.44 27.58
C GLN A 35 -16.90 21.05 27.03
N ALA A 36 -17.66 20.01 27.41
CA ALA A 36 -17.46 18.64 26.95
C ALA A 36 -17.67 18.49 25.44
N ASP A 37 -18.71 19.12 24.88
CA ASP A 37 -18.96 19.07 23.45
C ASP A 37 -17.93 19.90 22.67
N TRP A 38 -17.46 21.02 23.22
CA TRP A 38 -16.34 21.78 22.62
C TRP A 38 -15.02 21.02 22.64
N LEU A 39 -14.73 20.26 23.71
CA LEU A 39 -13.57 19.36 23.77
C LEU A 39 -13.67 18.26 22.71
N SER A 40 -14.84 17.63 22.59
CA SER A 40 -15.12 16.62 21.57
C SER A 40 -14.94 17.17 20.15
N PHE A 41 -15.41 18.40 19.89
CA PHE A 41 -15.19 19.07 18.62
C PHE A 41 -13.70 19.30 18.32
N ARG A 42 -12.93 19.80 19.30
CA ARG A 42 -11.48 20.02 19.13
C ARG A 42 -10.75 18.72 18.81
N GLN A 43 -11.05 17.63 19.51
CA GLN A 43 -10.47 16.32 19.23
C GLN A 43 -10.82 15.84 17.82
N MET A 44 -12.09 15.96 17.41
CA MET A 44 -12.52 15.55 16.07
C MET A 44 -11.87 16.41 14.99
N ARG A 45 -11.78 17.74 15.18
CA ARG A 45 -11.08 18.65 14.26
C ARG A 45 -9.63 18.23 14.07
N ASN A 46 -8.92 17.92 15.15
CA ASN A 46 -7.53 17.49 15.07
C ASN A 46 -7.39 16.17 14.31
N LYS A 47 -8.30 15.20 14.55
CA LYS A 47 -8.37 13.95 13.78
C LYS A 47 -8.57 14.22 12.28
N CYS A 48 -9.50 15.12 11.90
CA CYS A 48 -9.68 15.52 10.51
C CYS A 48 -8.42 16.13 9.91
N THR A 49 -7.77 17.05 10.60
CA THR A 49 -6.54 17.67 10.11
C THR A 49 -5.43 16.64 9.87
N GLN A 50 -5.29 15.64 10.75
CA GLN A 50 -4.30 14.57 10.57
C GLN A 50 -4.64 13.68 9.37
N ALA A 51 -5.92 13.30 9.21
CA ALA A 51 -6.37 12.48 8.10
C ALA A 51 -6.14 13.16 6.74
N ILE A 52 -6.51 14.45 6.62
CA ILE A 52 -6.28 15.24 5.40
C ILE A 52 -4.79 15.29 5.07
N ARG A 53 -3.93 15.63 6.04
CA ARG A 53 -2.48 15.71 5.83
C ARG A 53 -1.88 14.37 5.39
N LYS A 54 -2.36 13.26 5.95
CA LYS A 54 -1.90 11.91 5.59
C LYS A 54 -2.30 11.59 4.14
N ALA A 55 -3.56 11.85 3.77
CA ALA A 55 -4.05 11.62 2.41
C ALA A 55 -3.30 12.46 1.38
N GLU A 56 -3.13 13.76 1.64
CA GLU A 56 -2.36 14.66 0.78
C GLU A 56 -0.91 14.19 0.59
N LYS A 57 -0.24 13.81 1.69
CA LYS A 57 1.14 13.30 1.64
C LYS A 57 1.25 12.00 0.84
N PHE A 58 0.32 11.07 1.05
CA PHE A 58 0.28 9.82 0.31
C PHE A 58 0.17 10.09 -1.19
N TRP A 59 -0.78 10.93 -1.61
CA TRP A 59 -0.99 11.23 -3.02
C TRP A 59 0.12 12.06 -3.65
N LYS A 60 0.79 12.91 -2.88
CA LYS A 60 2.03 13.54 -3.32
C LYS A 60 3.09 12.49 -3.64
N ASN A 61 3.31 11.53 -2.73
CA ASN A 61 4.29 10.46 -2.96
C ASN A 61 3.93 9.59 -4.17
N VAL A 62 2.65 9.25 -4.37
CA VAL A 62 2.19 8.51 -5.55
C VAL A 62 2.52 9.28 -6.83
N LYS A 63 2.22 10.58 -6.89
CA LYS A 63 2.58 11.42 -8.05
C LYS A 63 4.08 11.53 -8.26
N ASP A 64 4.85 11.62 -7.18
CA ASP A 64 6.31 11.68 -7.29
C ASP A 64 6.89 10.37 -7.83
N LEU A 65 6.24 9.22 -7.57
CA LEU A 65 6.59 7.93 -8.16
C LEU A 65 6.14 7.80 -9.62
N GLU A 66 4.94 8.27 -9.97
CA GLU A 66 4.46 8.30 -11.37
C GLU A 66 5.32 9.19 -12.26
N ASN A 67 5.76 10.34 -11.75
CA ASN A 67 6.56 11.31 -12.49
C ASN A 67 8.06 11.01 -12.47
N LYS A 68 8.51 10.02 -11.68
CA LYS A 68 9.87 9.51 -11.86
C LYS A 68 9.91 8.89 -13.25
N PRO A 69 10.81 9.33 -14.15
CA PRO A 69 11.13 8.51 -15.31
C PRO A 69 11.63 7.20 -14.70
N SER A 70 10.80 6.15 -14.76
CA SER A 70 11.27 4.80 -14.55
C SER A 70 12.49 4.71 -15.43
N SER A 71 13.69 4.55 -14.84
CA SER A 71 14.88 4.29 -15.62
C SER A 71 14.48 3.13 -16.52
N SER A 72 14.37 3.41 -17.82
CA SER A 72 13.95 2.44 -18.82
C SER A 72 14.98 1.34 -19.00
N GLN A 73 16.01 1.30 -18.15
CA GLN A 73 16.79 0.09 -17.89
C GLN A 73 15.97 -0.91 -17.08
N LEU A 74 14.95 -1.49 -17.72
CA LEU A 74 14.79 -2.92 -17.57
C LEU A 74 16.14 -3.51 -17.96
N HIS A 75 16.85 -4.11 -17.01
CA HIS A 75 18.06 -4.86 -17.32
C HIS A 75 17.64 -6.04 -18.22
N MET A 76 17.67 -5.81 -19.54
CA MET A 76 17.44 -6.82 -20.57
C MET A 76 18.71 -7.65 -20.78
N SER A 77 19.52 -7.81 -19.74
CA SER A 77 20.77 -8.54 -19.79
C SER A 77 21.02 -9.22 -18.44
N LEU A 78 21.18 -10.54 -18.49
CA LEU A 78 21.59 -11.35 -17.34
C LEU A 78 23.01 -11.85 -17.63
N ASN A 79 23.95 -11.60 -16.71
CA ASN A 79 25.29 -12.17 -16.83
C ASN A 79 25.30 -13.54 -16.17
N VAL A 80 25.57 -14.57 -16.95
CA VAL A 80 25.69 -15.96 -16.52
C VAL A 80 27.16 -16.34 -16.65
N ASP A 81 27.73 -16.88 -15.58
CA ASP A 81 29.09 -17.42 -15.54
C ASP A 81 30.18 -16.47 -16.08
N ASP A 82 30.32 -15.29 -15.46
CA ASP A 82 31.32 -14.21 -15.68
C ASP A 82 31.53 -13.70 -17.13
N TYR A 83 30.98 -14.38 -18.15
CA TYR A 83 31.30 -14.18 -19.56
C TYR A 83 30.09 -14.26 -20.50
N VAL A 84 28.92 -14.75 -20.07
CA VAL A 84 27.75 -14.93 -20.94
C VAL A 84 26.66 -13.91 -20.61
N VAL A 85 26.50 -12.92 -21.48
CA VAL A 85 25.40 -11.95 -21.38
C VAL A 85 24.18 -12.44 -22.16
N VAL A 86 23.13 -12.82 -21.44
CA VAL A 86 21.85 -13.28 -22.01
C VAL A 86 20.88 -12.11 -22.12
N THR A 87 20.47 -11.78 -23.34
CA THR A 87 19.59 -10.62 -23.60
C THR A 87 18.17 -10.95 -24.05
N TYR A 88 17.92 -12.21 -24.43
CA TYR A 88 16.61 -12.68 -24.86
C TYR A 88 15.71 -13.00 -23.66
N LYS A 89 14.51 -12.42 -23.63
CA LYS A 89 13.57 -12.53 -22.50
C LYS A 89 13.15 -13.98 -22.21
N GLU A 90 13.04 -14.81 -23.25
CA GLU A 90 12.67 -16.22 -23.15
C GLU A 90 13.75 -17.00 -22.41
N HIS A 91 15.02 -16.77 -22.76
CA HIS A 91 16.16 -17.44 -22.13
C HIS A 91 16.38 -16.95 -20.69
N ILE A 92 16.15 -15.66 -20.42
CA ILE A 92 16.18 -15.14 -19.05
C ILE A 92 15.12 -15.84 -18.19
N ALA A 93 13.88 -15.98 -18.69
CA ALA A 93 12.81 -16.67 -17.98
C ALA A 93 13.15 -18.16 -17.74
N GLU A 94 13.72 -18.84 -18.74
CA GLU A 94 14.17 -20.22 -18.62
C GLU A 94 15.27 -20.38 -17.57
N LEU A 95 16.25 -19.48 -17.54
CA LEU A 95 17.33 -19.49 -16.54
C LEU A 95 16.81 -19.27 -15.13
N PHE A 96 15.86 -18.36 -14.93
CA PHE A 96 15.19 -18.19 -13.65
C PHE A 96 14.43 -19.45 -13.24
N ASN A 97 13.62 -20.02 -14.13
CA ASN A 97 12.88 -21.24 -13.84
C ASN A 97 13.82 -22.38 -13.46
N HIS A 98 14.90 -22.57 -14.21
CA HIS A 98 15.92 -23.57 -13.92
C HIS A 98 16.60 -23.31 -12.57
N HIS A 99 16.97 -22.07 -12.28
CA HIS A 99 17.57 -21.68 -11.00
C HIS A 99 16.62 -21.98 -9.83
N PHE A 100 15.34 -21.59 -9.92
CA PHE A 100 14.38 -21.80 -8.85
C PHE A 100 14.10 -23.28 -8.59
N ILE A 101 14.00 -24.10 -9.65
CA ILE A 101 13.84 -25.55 -9.50
C ILE A 101 15.10 -26.16 -8.86
N LYS A 102 16.29 -25.79 -9.35
CA LYS A 102 17.58 -26.30 -8.83
C LYS A 102 17.82 -25.89 -7.38
N SER A 103 17.45 -24.67 -7.00
CA SER A 103 17.61 -24.11 -5.65
C SER A 103 16.44 -24.44 -4.72
N GLY A 104 15.45 -25.24 -5.17
CA GLY A 104 14.24 -25.55 -4.43
C GLY A 104 14.50 -26.13 -3.03
N PHE A 105 15.54 -26.96 -2.91
CA PHE A 105 15.95 -27.59 -1.64
C PHE A 105 16.30 -26.58 -0.54
N LEU A 106 16.68 -25.34 -0.89
CA LEU A 106 16.98 -24.30 0.10
C LEU A 106 15.72 -23.93 0.90
N PHE A 107 14.54 -23.99 0.28
CA PHE A 107 13.28 -23.69 0.93
C PHE A 107 12.86 -24.77 1.94
N ASP A 108 13.27 -26.03 1.75
CA ASP A 108 13.00 -27.12 2.69
C ASP A 108 13.81 -26.97 3.98
N SER A 109 15.04 -26.44 3.89
CA SER A 109 15.90 -26.16 5.06
C SER A 109 15.48 -24.93 5.86
N ALA A 110 14.77 -23.99 5.22
CA ALA A 110 14.31 -22.76 5.86
C ALA A 110 12.95 -22.91 6.57
N MET A 111 12.26 -24.05 6.38
CA MET A 111 11.01 -24.34 7.07
C MET A 111 11.29 -25.07 8.39
N PRO A 112 10.96 -24.47 9.56
CA PRO A 112 10.95 -25.23 10.80
C PRO A 112 10.01 -26.43 10.62
N HIS A 113 10.50 -27.63 10.91
CA HIS A 113 9.68 -28.85 10.89
C HIS A 113 8.45 -28.64 11.78
N TYR A 114 7.31 -28.35 11.17
CA TYR A 114 6.04 -28.47 11.86
C TYR A 114 5.79 -29.96 12.05
N PRO A 115 5.53 -30.43 13.29
CA PRO A 115 5.23 -31.83 13.51
C PRO A 115 3.97 -32.19 12.72
N SER A 116 4.15 -33.15 11.81
CA SER A 116 3.10 -33.75 11.01
C SER A 116 2.18 -34.59 11.89
N ASN A 117 1.26 -33.93 12.61
CA ASN A 117 0.06 -34.59 13.10
C ASN A 117 -0.97 -34.67 11.97
N ILE A 118 -0.63 -35.43 10.93
CA ILE A 118 -1.66 -36.02 10.07
C ILE A 118 -2.06 -37.31 10.76
N SER A 119 -3.07 -37.20 11.62
CA SER A 119 -3.87 -38.35 12.03
C SER A 119 -4.50 -38.93 10.78
N SER A 120 -3.92 -40.01 10.27
CA SER A 120 -4.60 -40.94 9.38
C SER A 120 -5.75 -41.55 10.17
N SER A 121 -6.95 -40.98 10.01
CA SER A 121 -8.19 -41.68 10.37
C SER A 121 -8.46 -42.73 9.30
N PRO A 122 -8.56 -44.02 9.66
CA PRO A 122 -9.16 -45.01 8.79
C PRO A 122 -10.67 -44.97 9.01
N PHE A 123 -11.46 -44.70 7.98
CA PHE A 123 -12.75 -45.35 7.66
C PHE A 123 -13.22 -44.86 6.29
#